data_AF-A0A2T2STK6-F1
#
_entry.id   AF-A0A2T2STK6-F1
#
_cell.length_a   1.000
_cell.length_b   1.000
_cell.length_c   1.000
_cell.angle_alpha   90.00
_cell.angle_beta   90.00
_cell.angle_gamma   90.00
#
_symmetry.space_group_name_H-M   'P 1'
#
loop_
_entity.id
_entity.type
_entity.pdbx_description
1 polymer ?
#
loop_
_entity_poly.entity_id
_entity_poly.type
_entity_poly.pdbx_seq_one_letter_code
_entity_poly.pdbx_strand_id
1 'polypeptide(L)' 'MIDIPLCSTFGAPAEPDVKPVPPEVEELEEKDEGGGTDDPWFVILFNDEVHTFEEVIGQLVKATGCSRGEAEDMAWT' A
#
# COMPACT_ATOMS: atom_id res chain seq x y z
N MET A 1 -42.49 22.12 -26.52
CA MET A 1 -41.51 21.22 -27.16
C MET A 1 -40.34 22.13 -27.49
N ILE A 2 -39.23 22.02 -26.76
CA ILE A 2 -38.17 23.05 -26.70
C ILE A 2 -37.12 22.76 -27.79
N ASP A 3 -36.86 23.75 -28.65
CA ASP A 3 -35.75 23.86 -29.60
C ASP A 3 -34.39 24.04 -28.91
N ILE A 4 -33.37 23.26 -29.30
CA ILE A 4 -31.93 23.49 -29.03
C ILE A 4 -31.11 23.01 -30.27
N PRO A 5 -30.04 23.72 -30.69
CA PRO A 5 -29.63 23.88 -32.10
C PRO A 5 -28.45 22.99 -32.58
N LEU A 6 -28.23 23.03 -33.91
CA LEU A 6 -27.05 22.54 -34.66
C LEU A 6 -25.71 23.11 -34.14
N CYS A 7 -24.77 22.25 -33.71
CA CYS A 7 -23.29 22.33 -33.80
C CYS A 7 -22.72 21.14 -32.98
N SER A 8 -21.68 20.37 -33.31
CA SER A 8 -20.50 20.57 -34.14
C SER A 8 -19.99 19.19 -34.53
N THR A 9 -19.56 18.99 -35.78
CA THR A 9 -18.80 17.80 -36.17
C THR A 9 -17.46 17.82 -35.43
N PHE A 10 -17.32 17.02 -34.37
CA PHE A 10 -15.99 16.74 -33.82
C PHE A 10 -15.24 15.92 -34.87
N GLY A 11 -14.25 16.55 -35.51
CA GLY A 11 -13.39 15.91 -36.50
C GLY A 11 -12.73 14.66 -35.93
N ALA A 12 -12.46 13.70 -36.81
CA ALA A 12 -11.78 12.46 -36.46
C ALA A 12 -10.48 12.77 -35.68
N PRO A 13 -10.25 12.18 -34.50
CA PRO A 13 -8.94 12.24 -33.88
C PRO A 13 -7.96 11.51 -34.78
N ALA A 14 -6.87 12.20 -35.16
CA ALA A 14 -5.78 11.57 -35.91
C ALA A 14 -5.29 10.34 -35.16
N GLU A 15 -5.24 9.19 -35.84
CA GLU A 15 -4.72 7.94 -35.28
C GLU A 15 -3.24 8.15 -34.93
N PRO A 16 -2.82 7.98 -33.66
CA PRO A 16 -1.41 8.05 -33.31
C PRO A 16 -0.70 6.80 -33.85
N ASP A 17 0.41 7.00 -34.56
CA ASP A 17 1.31 5.95 -35.06
C ASP A 17 1.89 5.17 -33.87
N VAL A 18 1.30 4.00 -33.58
CA VAL A 18 1.76 3.10 -32.51
C VAL A 18 2.96 2.32 -33.02
N LYS A 19 4.17 2.78 -32.69
CA LYS A 19 5.38 1.96 -32.82
C LYS A 19 5.29 0.75 -31.89
N PRO A 20 5.70 -0.45 -32.31
CA PRO A 20 5.63 -1.63 -31.47
C PRO A 20 6.58 -1.48 -30.27
N VAL A 21 6.01 -1.59 -29.07
CA VAL A 21 6.75 -1.65 -27.81
C VAL A 21 7.45 -3.02 -27.76
N PRO A 22 8.78 -3.10 -27.53
CA PRO A 22 9.47 -4.37 -27.35
C PRO A 22 8.93 -5.09 -26.10
N PRO A 23 8.95 -6.43 -26.05
CA PRO A 23 8.35 -7.19 -24.97
C PRO A 23 8.93 -6.79 -23.62
N GLU A 24 8.04 -6.49 -22.67
CA GLU A 24 8.40 -6.27 -21.26
C GLU A 24 9.15 -7.49 -20.74
N VAL A 25 10.38 -7.27 -20.28
CA VAL A 25 11.19 -8.30 -19.62
C VAL A 25 10.54 -8.55 -18.26
N GLU A 26 9.90 -9.71 -18.10
CA GLU A 26 9.47 -10.19 -16.79
C GLU A 26 10.73 -10.47 -15.95
N GLU A 27 10.98 -9.62 -14.95
CA GLU A 27 12.01 -9.84 -13.94
C GLU A 27 11.62 -11.08 -13.12
N LEU A 28 12.31 -12.18 -13.34
CA LEU A 28 12.14 -13.42 -12.58
C LEU A 28 12.64 -13.16 -11.15
N GLU A 29 11.72 -12.99 -10.19
CA GLU A 29 12.06 -12.92 -8.78
C GLU A 29 12.76 -14.23 -8.35
N GLU A 30 14.05 -14.15 -7.98
CA GLU A 30 14.74 -15.28 -7.37
C GLU A 30 14.12 -15.56 -6.00
N LYS A 31 13.48 -16.72 -5.90
CA LYS A 31 12.91 -17.20 -4.65
C LYS A 31 14.04 -17.62 -3.72
N ASP A 32 14.31 -16.82 -2.70
CA ASP A 32 15.25 -17.17 -1.64
C ASP A 32 14.64 -18.28 -0.79
N GLU A 33 14.94 -19.55 -1.14
CA GLU A 33 14.52 -20.74 -0.40
C GLU A 33 15.45 -21.05 0.80
N GLY A 34 16.34 -20.13 1.17
CA GLY A 34 17.43 -20.36 2.13
C GLY A 34 17.43 -19.43 3.34
N GLY A 35 16.45 -19.55 4.24
CA GLY A 35 16.48 -18.85 5.52
C GLY A 35 15.98 -19.74 6.66
N GLY A 36 16.90 -20.31 7.44
CA GLY A 36 16.55 -21.01 8.67
C GLY A 36 15.81 -20.06 9.62
N THR A 37 14.56 -20.38 9.95
CA THR A 37 13.68 -19.57 10.81
C THR A 37 13.91 -19.81 12.30
N ASP A 38 14.96 -20.53 12.66
CA ASP A 38 15.21 -21.00 14.03
C ASP A 38 15.74 -19.89 14.95
N ASP A 39 16.33 -18.84 14.38
CA ASP A 39 16.76 -17.67 15.15
C ASP A 39 15.57 -16.73 15.45
N PRO A 40 15.44 -16.25 16.70
CA PRO A 40 14.37 -15.33 17.06
C PRO A 40 14.58 -13.96 16.39
N TRP A 41 13.48 -13.37 15.94
CA TRP A 41 13.46 -12.03 15.38
C TRP A 41 13.04 -11.00 16.42
N PHE A 42 13.71 -9.85 16.42
CA PHE A 42 13.30 -8.70 17.22
C PHE A 42 12.40 -7.78 16.40
N VAL A 43 11.27 -7.40 17.00
CA VAL A 43 10.37 -6.39 16.45
C VAL A 43 10.50 -5.14 17.30
N ILE A 44 10.76 -4.00 16.66
CA ILE A 44 10.93 -2.70 17.32
C ILE A 44 9.89 -1.75 16.75
N LEU A 45 9.12 -1.12 17.63
CA LEU A 45 8.18 -0.06 17.29
C LEU A 45 8.80 1.29 17.64
N PHE A 46 8.85 2.22 16.68
CA PHE A 46 9.36 3.58 16.88
C PHE A 46 8.21 4.56 17.07
N ASN A 47 8.41 5.54 17.96
CA ASN A 47 7.46 6.65 18.14
C ASN A 47 7.51 7.61 16.94
N ASP A 48 6.35 8.17 16.59
CA ASP A 48 6.20 9.20 15.55
C ASP A 48 5.12 10.23 15.93
N GLU A 49 5.02 11.30 15.15
CA GLU A 49 4.05 12.40 15.35
C GLU A 49 2.82 12.29 14.42
N VAL A 50 2.68 11.17 13.71
CA VAL A 50 1.63 10.92 12.72
C VAL A 50 0.50 10.10 13.35
N HIS A 51 0.82 9.12 14.19
CA HIS A 51 -0.14 8.21 14.83
C HIS A 51 -0.45 8.63 16.26
N THR A 52 -1.71 8.44 16.65
CA THR A 52 -2.13 8.62 18.04
C THR A 52 -1.81 7.39 18.89
N PHE A 53 -1.67 7.57 20.21
CA PHE A 53 -1.45 6.45 21.13
C PHE A 53 -2.58 5.40 21.07
N GLU A 54 -3.84 5.79 20.83
CA GLU A 54 -4.94 4.82 20.68
C GLU A 54 -4.77 3.91 19.47
N GLU A 55 -4.28 4.45 18.36
CA GLU A 55 -3.97 3.66 17.16
C GLU A 55 -2.82 2.70 17.44
N VAL A 56 -1.77 3.17 18.12
CA VAL A 56 -0.62 2.35 18.53
C VAL A 56 -1.03 1.23 19.48
N ILE A 57 -1.82 1.53 20.51
CA ILE A 57 -2.38 0.53 21.45
C ILE A 57 -3.18 -0.53 20.68
N GLY A 58 -3.99 -0.10 19.72
CA GLY A 58 -4.73 -1.01 18.85
C GLY A 58 -3.83 -1.94 18.02
N GLN A 59 -2.67 -1.47 17.57
CA GLN A 59 -1.69 -2.31 16.87
C GLN A 59 -0.97 -3.26 17.82
N LEU A 60 -0.59 -2.81 19.01
CA LEU A 60 0.06 -3.65 20.03
C LEU A 60 -0.82 -4.84 20.42
N VAL A 61 -2.11 -4.61 20.69
CA VAL A 61 -3.06 -5.69 21.02
C VAL A 61 -3.17 -6.69 19.87
N LYS A 62 -3.22 -6.22 18.61
CA LYS A 62 -3.33 -7.10 17.43
C LYS A 62 -2.06 -7.91 17.17
N ALA A 63 -0.89 -7.31 17.38
CA ALA A 63 0.40 -7.92 17.07
C ALA A 63 0.85 -8.92 18.14
N THR A 64 0.56 -8.65 19.42
CA THR A 64 1.05 -9.46 20.55
C THR A 64 -0.03 -10.30 21.21
N GLY A 65 -1.30 -9.91 21.10
CA GLY A 65 -2.41 -10.54 21.82
C GLY A 65 -2.49 -10.17 23.31
N CYS A 66 -1.71 -9.19 23.79
CA CYS A 66 -1.79 -8.72 25.17
C CYS A 66 -3.13 -8.05 25.49
N SER A 67 -3.41 -7.88 26.78
CA SER A 67 -4.53 -7.05 27.22
C SER A 67 -4.33 -5.59 26.83
N ARG A 68 -5.43 -4.83 26.82
CA ARG A 68 -5.36 -3.39 26.52
C ARG A 68 -4.52 -2.62 27.55
N GLY A 69 -4.58 -2.96 28.83
CA GLY A 69 -3.79 -2.30 29.87
C GLY A 69 -2.28 -2.52 29.68
N GLU A 70 -1.88 -3.75 29.33
CA GLU A 70 -0.48 -4.04 28.98
C GLU A 70 -0.02 -3.28 27.73
N ALA A 71 -0.91 -3.14 26.72
CA ALA A 71 -0.62 -2.34 25.53
C ALA A 71 -0.50 -0.84 25.82
N GLU A 72 -1.31 -0.32 26.75
CA GLU A 72 -1.19 1.05 27.24
C GLU A 72 0.18 1.25 27.92
N ASP A 73 0.57 0.38 28.84
CA ASP A 73 1.87 0.47 29.53
C ASP A 73 3.05 0.47 28.54
N MET A 74 2.98 -0.31 27.46
CA MET A 74 3.98 -0.34 26.39
C MET A 74 3.98 0.93 25.53
N ALA A 75 2.82 1.55 25.28
CA ALA A 75 2.70 2.72 24.41
C ALA A 75 3.17 4.02 25.08
N TRP A 76 3.19 4.08 26.41
CA TRP A 76 3.48 5.29 27.18
C TRP A 76 4.84 5.29 27.91
N THR A 77 5.63 4.21 27.78
CA THR A 77 6.99 4.07 28.38
C THR A 77 8.08 4.54 27.42
#